data_AF-A0A7C3NKZ9-F1
#
_entry.id   AF-A0A7C3NKZ9-F1
#
_cell.length_a   1.000
_cell.length_b   1.000
_cell.length_c   1.000
_cell.angle_alpha   90.00
_cell.angle_beta   90.00
_cell.angle_gamma   90.00
#
_symmetry.space_group_name_H-M   'P 1'
#
loop_
_entity.id
_entity.type
_entity.pdbx_description
1 polymer ?
#
loop_
_entity_poly.entity_id
_entity_poly.type
_entity_poly.pdbx_seq_one_letter_code
_entity_poly.pdbx_strand_id
1 'polypeptide(L)'
;MIIVANSSPLIALGRIQRFDIINTLFGQIYIPTTVYRETVIETSFEEQRNTILSAIENSTIVIVSQQLIIHSIGSWIQEKKMFLGLL
;
A
#
# COMPACT_ATOMS: atom_id res chain seq x y z
N MET A 1 10.70 -7.75 -0.65
CA MET A 1 9.88 -7.65 0.58
C MET A 1 8.54 -7.05 0.18
N ILE A 2 7.42 -7.59 0.66
CA ILE A 2 6.08 -7.08 0.30
C ILE A 2 5.69 -6.02 1.33
N ILE A 3 5.38 -4.81 0.88
CA ILE A 3 4.94 -3.70 1.73
C ILE A 3 3.49 -3.37 1.38
N VAL A 4 2.60 -3.46 2.36
CA VAL A 4 1.19 -3.09 2.21
C VAL A 4 0.94 -1.82 3.02
N ALA A 5 0.45 -0.76 2.38
CA ALA A 5 0.21 0.53 3.04
C ALA A 5 -1.28 0.77 3.30
N ASN A 6 -1.58 1.36 4.46
CA ASN A 6 -2.91 1.88 4.80
C ASN A 6 -3.07 3.32 4.27
N SER A 7 -4.25 3.93 4.40
CA SER A 7 -4.53 5.31 3.95
C SER A 7 -3.80 6.37 4.76
N SER A 8 -3.70 6.22 6.09
CA SER A 8 -3.08 7.22 6.97
C SER A 8 -1.66 7.66 6.56
N PRO A 9 -0.70 6.77 6.27
CA PRO A 9 0.62 7.20 5.82
C PRO A 9 0.60 7.88 4.44
N LEU A 10 -0.27 7.45 3.52
CA LEU A 10 -0.40 8.10 2.20
C LEU A 10 -0.96 9.52 2.34
N ILE A 11 -1.95 9.71 3.21
CA ILE A 11 -2.51 11.03 3.52
C ILE A 11 -1.45 11.91 4.18
N ALA A 12 -0.74 11.39 5.19
CA ALA A 12 0.28 12.15 5.89
C ALA A 12 1.40 12.63 4.95
N LEU A 13 1.92 11.73 4.10
CA LEU A 13 2.95 12.07 3.12
C LEU A 13 2.45 13.01 2.03
N GLY A 14 1.18 12.88 1.61
CA GLY A 14 0.54 13.82 0.69
C GLY A 14 0.49 15.22 1.24
N ARG A 15 0.07 15.38 2.51
CA ARG A 15 -0.05 16.70 3.16
C ARG A 15 1.27 17.43 3.34
N ILE A 16 2.39 16.71 3.39
CA ILE A 16 3.74 17.31 3.48
C ILE A 16 4.50 17.27 2.14
N GLN A 17 3.85 16.84 1.05
CA GLN A 17 4.46 16.73 -0.28
C GLN A 17 5.72 15.84 -0.32
N ARG A 18 5.75 14.77 0.49
CA ARG A 18 6.91 13.84 0.60
C ARG A 18 6.62 12.41 0.17
N PHE A 19 5.85 12.24 -0.89
CA PHE A 19 5.58 10.91 -1.47
C PHE A 19 6.83 10.22 -2.04
N ASP A 20 7.88 11.00 -2.37
CA ASP A 20 9.19 10.50 -2.78
C ASP A 20 9.78 9.48 -1.80
N ILE A 21 9.48 9.63 -0.50
CA ILE A 21 9.96 8.75 0.57
C ILE A 21 9.52 7.29 0.32
N ILE A 22 8.31 7.06 -0.19
CA ILE A 22 7.81 5.70 -0.46
C ILE A 22 8.71 5.02 -1.49
N ASN A 23 9.05 5.72 -2.57
CA ASN A 23 9.90 5.19 -3.62
C ASN A 23 11.34 4.96 -3.11
N THR A 24 11.89 5.90 -2.34
CA THR A 24 13.25 5.77 -1.79
C THR A 24 13.39 4.60 -0.81
N LEU A 25 12.40 4.37 0.05
CA LEU A 25 12.49 3.34 1.08
C LEU A 25 12.06 1.95 0.60
N PHE A 26 11.07 1.88 -0.28
CA PHE A 26 10.41 0.62 -0.62
C PHE A 26 10.43 0.28 -2.12
N GLY A 27 10.61 1.28 -2.99
CA GLY A 27 10.53 1.15 -4.45
C GLY A 27 9.10 0.88 -4.97
N GLN A 28 8.42 -0.12 -4.39
CA GLN A 28 7.03 -0.46 -4.69
C GLN A 28 6.26 -0.80 -3.41
N ILE A 29 5.01 -0.36 -3.35
CA ILE A 29 4.07 -0.72 -2.30
C ILE A 29 2.74 -1.22 -2.90
N TYR A 30 2.02 -2.00 -2.12
CA TYR A 30 0.68 -2.48 -2.45
C TYR A 30 -0.34 -1.76 -1.58
N ILE A 31 -1.47 -1.37 -2.17
CA ILE A 31 -2.58 -0.76 -1.43
C ILE A 31 -3.88 -1.52 -1.68
N PRO A 32 -4.70 -1.78 -0.66
CA PRO A 32 -6.05 -2.29 -0.85
C PRO A 32 -6.92 -1.36 -1.70
N THR A 33 -7.91 -1.91 -2.40
CA THR A 33 -8.92 -1.12 -3.13
C THR A 33 -9.66 -0.11 -2.25
N THR A 34 -9.89 -0.42 -0.97
CA THR A 34 -10.46 0.52 0.01
C THR A 34 -9.54 1.70 0.30
N VAL A 35 -8.24 1.45 0.42
CA VAL A 35 -7.25 2.54 0.61
C VAL A 35 -7.23 3.45 -0.61
N TYR A 36 -7.23 2.89 -1.82
CA TYR A 36 -7.35 3.68 -3.05
C TYR A 36 -8.60 4.58 -3.06
N ARG A 37 -9.76 4.03 -2.65
CA ARG A 37 -11.01 4.80 -2.54
C ARG A 37 -10.85 6.00 -1.60
N GLU A 38 -10.36 5.77 -0.38
CA GLU A 38 -10.16 6.82 0.62
C GLU A 38 -9.17 7.90 0.15
N THR A 39 -8.08 7.50 -0.49
CA THR A 39 -6.96 8.41 -0.78
C THR A 39 -7.02 9.06 -2.16
N VAL A 40 -7.85 8.57 -3.08
CA VAL A 40 -7.96 9.06 -4.47
C VAL A 40 -9.38 9.47 -4.83
N ILE A 41 -10.38 8.64 -4.51
CA ILE A 41 -11.77 8.89 -4.93
C ILE A 41 -12.46 9.86 -3.97
N GLU A 42 -12.36 9.62 -2.67
CA GLU A 42 -13.11 10.36 -1.63
C GLU A 42 -12.34 11.55 -1.05
N THR A 43 -11.05 11.68 -1.38
CA THR A 43 -10.23 12.81 -0.90
C THR A 43 -10.69 14.13 -1.51
N SER A 44 -10.62 15.23 -0.74
CA SER A 44 -10.75 16.59 -1.29
C SER A 44 -9.40 17.21 -1.67
N PHE A 45 -8.30 16.48 -1.50
CA PHE A 45 -6.94 17.00 -1.66
C PHE A 45 -6.35 16.59 -3.02
N GLU A 46 -6.49 17.48 -4.00
CA GLU A 46 -6.10 17.27 -5.41
C GLU A 46 -4.62 16.90 -5.57
N GLU A 47 -3.74 17.53 -4.82
CA GLU A 47 -2.30 17.29 -4.93
C GLU A 47 -1.94 15.83 -4.58
N GLN A 48 -2.43 15.34 -3.44
CA GLN A 48 -2.29 13.93 -3.06
C GLN A 48 -2.90 13.00 -4.11
N ARG A 49 -4.11 13.31 -4.60
CA ARG A 49 -4.77 12.50 -5.64
C ARG A 49 -3.84 12.35 -6.85
N ASN A 50 -3.34 13.46 -7.37
CA ASN A 50 -2.49 13.47 -8.55
C ASN A 50 -1.18 12.73 -8.31
N THR A 51 -0.56 12.91 -7.14
CA THR A 51 0.67 12.19 -6.79
C THR A 51 0.44 10.67 -6.72
N ILE A 52 -0.67 10.21 -6.12
CA ILE A 52 -0.99 8.78 -6.06
C ILE A 52 -1.28 8.23 -7.46
N LEU A 53 -2.01 8.97 -8.30
CA LEU A 53 -2.28 8.56 -9.69
C LEU A 53 -0.98 8.41 -10.50
N SER A 54 -0.07 9.38 -10.42
CA SER A 54 1.25 9.28 -11.07
C SER A 54 2.09 8.13 -10.51
N ALA A 55 2.00 7.85 -9.20
CA ALA A 55 2.70 6.71 -8.59
C ALA A 55 2.14 5.35 -9.04
N ILE A 56 0.84 5.28 -9.34
CA ILE A 56 0.22 4.09 -9.94
C ILE A 56 0.69 3.92 -11.40
N GLU A 57 0.66 5.00 -12.19
CA GLU A 57 1.14 4.99 -13.58
C GLU A 57 2.60 4.53 -13.68
N ASN A 58 3.45 4.99 -12.75
CA ASN A 58 4.85 4.60 -12.65
C ASN A 58 5.09 3.26 -11.92
N SER A 59 4.04 2.50 -11.60
CA SER A 59 4.12 1.19 -10.92
C SER A 59 4.77 1.20 -9.52
N THR A 60 4.92 2.37 -8.89
CA THR A 60 5.33 2.50 -7.48
C THR A 60 4.22 2.05 -6.53
N ILE A 61 2.96 2.27 -6.90
CA ILE A 61 1.79 1.82 -6.14
C ILE A 61 1.01 0.81 -6.97
N VAL A 62 0.78 -0.37 -6.42
CA VAL A 62 -0.05 -1.42 -7.02
C VAL A 62 -1.31 -1.60 -6.20
N ILE A 63 -2.48 -1.44 -6.83
CA ILE A 63 -3.77 -1.68 -6.17
C ILE A 63 -4.05 -3.18 -6.18
N VAL A 64 -4.37 -3.73 -5.01
CA VAL A 64 -4.70 -5.14 -4.82
C VAL A 64 -6.06 -5.31 -4.18
N SER A 65 -6.77 -6.38 -4.55
CA SER A 65 -8.02 -6.75 -3.89
C SER A 65 -7.72 -7.27 -2.48
N GLN A 66 -8.62 -6.99 -1.53
CA GLN A 66 -8.46 -7.43 -0.14
C GLN A 66 -8.30 -8.95 0.00
N GLN A 67 -8.95 -9.74 -0.87
CA GLN A 67 -8.81 -11.20 -0.86
C GLN A 67 -7.37 -11.66 -1.16
N LEU A 68 -6.63 -10.94 -2.01
CA LEU A 68 -5.27 -11.30 -2.39
C LEU A 68 -4.29 -11.13 -1.22
N ILE A 69 -4.46 -10.05 -0.44
CA ILE A 69 -3.62 -9.76 0.73
C ILE A 69 -3.81 -10.83 1.81
N ILE A 70 -5.05 -11.21 2.10
CA ILE A 70 -5.35 -12.20 3.15
C ILE A 70 -4.80 -13.58 2.77
N HIS A 71 -4.89 -13.97 1.49
CA HIS A 71 -4.36 -15.26 1.05
C HIS A 71 -2.82 -15.32 1.12
N SER A 72 -2.14 -14.26 0.68
CA SER A 72 -0.67 -14.18 0.69
C SER A 72 -0.09 -14.04 2.10
N ILE A 73 -0.71 -13.25 2.98
CA ILE A 73 -0.25 -13.12 4.37
C ILE A 73 -0.62 -14.37 5.17
N GLY A 74 -1.82 -14.93 4.95
CA GLY A 74 -2.26 -16.15 5.59
C GLY A 74 -1.34 -17.33 5.29
N SER A 75 -0.99 -17.54 4.01
CA SER A 75 -0.04 -18.57 3.60
C SER A 75 1.35 -18.37 4.23
N TRP A 76 1.87 -17.15 4.21
CA TRP A 76 3.16 -16.82 4.83
C TRP A 76 3.19 -17.05 6.37
N ILE A 77 2.11 -16.71 7.09
CA ILE A 77 2.01 -16.98 8.53
C ILE A 77 1.99 -18.49 8.80
N GLN A 78 1.25 -19.26 8.01
CA GLN A 78 1.19 -20.71 8.17
C GLN A 78 2.54 -21.37 7.87
N GLU A 79 3.22 -20.94 6.83
CA GLU A 79 4.57 -21.40 6.49
C GLU A 79 5.56 -21.12 7.63
N LYS A 80 5.51 -19.90 8.21
CA LYS A 80 6.35 -19.57 9.37
C LYS A 80 6.01 -20.35 10.64
N LYS A 81 4.73 -20.60 10.91
CA LYS A 81 4.31 -21.44 12.06
C LYS A 81 4.80 -22.87 11.92
N MET A 82 4.67 -23.43 10.71
CA MET A 82 5.19 -24.76 10.39
C MET A 82 6.71 -24.82 10.56
N PHE A 83 7.44 -23.77 10.15
CA PHE A 83 8.89 -23.69 10.32
C PHE A 83 9.35 -23.56 11.78
N LEU A 84 8.54 -22.92 12.64
CA LEU A 84 8.86 -22.66 14.04
C LEU A 84 8.31 -23.73 15.01
N GLY A 85 7.60 -24.75 14.53
CA GLY A 85 7.02 -25.79 15.38
C GLY A 85 5.97 -25.30 16.37
N LEU A 86 5.40 -24.11 16.16
CA LEU A 86 4.35 -23.51 16.99
C LEU A 86 2.99 -23.94 16.43
N LEU A 87 2.53 -25.12 16.83
CA LEU A 87 1.16 -25.61 16.63
C LEU A 87 0.27 -25.22 17.81
#